data_AF-A0A7S2A797-F1
#
_entry.id   AF-A0A7S2A797-F1
#
_cell.length_a   1.000
_cell.length_b   1.000
_cell.length_c   1.000
_cell.angle_alpha   90.00
_cell.angle_beta   90.00
_cell.angle_gamma   90.00
#
_symmetry.space_group_name_H-M   'P 1'
#
loop_
_entity.id
_entity.type
_entity.pdbx_description
1 polymer ?
#
loop_
_entity_poly.entity_id
_entity_poly.type
_entity_poly.pdbx_seq_one_letter_code
_entity_poly.pdbx_strand_id
1 'polypeptide(L)'
;EEEGEEKVRGSVAACDFYNAGGLMSLSDEDICRVLTEELLPSAVPKFADAKLVDSWVGRYPGTVSWFSPGSYDRRPPLEGAGNDVLPNVKCAGDWVRMGEREHGAKGLCQERAYVSGMEAANSLME
;
A
#
# COMPACT_ATOMS: atom_id res chain seq x y z
N GLU A 1 46.81 -7.34 -15.26
CA GLU A 1 45.53 -7.00 -15.90
C GLU A 1 44.52 -8.04 -15.40
N GLU A 2 43.71 -7.69 -14.40
CA GLU A 2 42.60 -8.54 -13.96
C GLU A 2 41.36 -8.10 -14.74
N GLU A 3 40.90 -8.98 -15.63
CA GLU A 3 39.69 -8.80 -16.42
C GLU A 3 38.50 -8.59 -15.47
N GLY A 4 37.74 -7.52 -15.74
CA GLY A 4 36.63 -7.09 -14.89
C GLY A 4 35.54 -8.17 -14.82
N GLU A 5 35.38 -8.76 -13.64
CA GLU A 5 34.19 -9.54 -13.30
C GLU A 5 32.96 -8.66 -13.53
N GLU A 6 32.13 -9.00 -14.51
CA GLU A 6 30.78 -8.45 -14.62
C GLU A 6 30.05 -8.77 -13.30
N LYS A 7 29.95 -7.77 -12.43
CA LYS A 7 29.21 -7.87 -11.17
C LYS A 7 27.77 -8.28 -11.51
N VAL A 8 27.44 -9.55 -11.26
CA VAL A 8 26.10 -10.11 -11.44
C VAL A 8 25.12 -9.16 -10.75
N ARG A 9 24.26 -8.51 -11.55
CA ARG A 9 23.25 -7.59 -11.02
C ARG A 9 22.11 -8.44 -10.48
N GLY A 10 21.95 -8.44 -9.15
CA GLY A 10 20.76 -8.97 -8.51
C GLY A 10 19.52 -8.15 -8.87
N SER A 11 18.35 -8.66 -8.49
CA SER A 11 17.09 -7.94 -8.57
C SER A 11 16.56 -7.68 -7.17
N VAL A 12 15.90 -6.53 -6.99
CA VAL A 12 15.19 -6.20 -5.75
C VAL A 12 13.71 -6.47 -5.95
N ALA A 13 13.12 -7.29 -5.09
CA ALA A 13 11.68 -7.52 -5.04
C ALA A 13 11.12 -6.86 -3.79
N ALA A 14 10.07 -6.05 -3.95
CA ALA A 14 9.28 -5.52 -2.85
C ALA A 14 7.96 -6.32 -2.76
N CYS A 15 7.63 -6.79 -1.56
CA CYS A 15 6.45 -7.62 -1.34
C CYS A 15 5.68 -7.11 -0.12
N ASP A 16 4.42 -6.73 -0.33
CA ASP A 16 3.54 -6.24 0.72
C ASP A 16 2.53 -7.32 1.14
N PHE A 17 2.50 -7.61 2.43
CA PHE A 17 1.52 -8.52 3.02
C PHE A 17 0.38 -7.74 3.68
N TYR A 18 -0.81 -7.77 3.07
CA TYR A 18 -2.02 -7.24 3.68
C TYR A 18 -2.71 -8.31 4.52
N ASN A 19 -3.40 -7.90 5.59
CA ASN A 19 -4.03 -8.81 6.54
C ASN A 19 -3.04 -9.87 7.10
N ALA A 20 -1.80 -9.46 7.34
CA ALA A 20 -0.68 -10.34 7.67
C ALA A 20 -0.68 -10.88 9.11
N GLY A 21 -1.83 -10.97 9.77
CA GLY A 21 -1.92 -11.33 11.20
C GLY A 21 -1.20 -12.63 11.55
N GLY A 22 -1.23 -13.63 10.66
CA GLY A 22 -0.49 -14.89 10.82
C GLY A 22 1.02 -14.79 10.60
N LEU A 23 1.51 -13.76 9.90
CA LEU A 23 2.94 -13.52 9.68
C LEU A 23 3.56 -12.61 10.75
N MET A 24 2.76 -11.78 11.43
CA MET A 24 3.25 -10.75 12.35
C MET A 24 4.06 -11.29 13.52
N SER A 25 3.77 -12.51 13.98
CA SER A 25 4.47 -13.18 15.09
C SER A 25 5.73 -13.94 14.67
N LEU A 26 5.97 -14.10 13.36
CA LEU A 26 7.12 -14.84 12.85
C LEU A 26 8.39 -14.00 12.94
N SER A 27 9.54 -14.67 13.02
CA SER A 27 10.85 -14.03 12.89
C SER A 27 11.05 -13.48 11.47
N ASP A 28 11.98 -12.54 11.29
CA ASP A 28 12.31 -12.00 9.95
C ASP A 28 12.77 -13.13 9.01
N GLU A 29 13.56 -14.07 9.55
CA GLU A 29 14.05 -15.24 8.83
C GLU A 29 12.91 -16.16 8.36
N ASP A 30 11.92 -16.42 9.22
CA ASP A 30 10.76 -17.24 8.87
C ASP A 30 9.87 -16.55 7.85
N ILE A 31 9.68 -15.22 7.95
CA ILE A 31 8.93 -14.44 6.95
C ILE A 31 9.65 -14.49 5.60
N CYS A 32 10.97 -14.28 5.59
CA CYS A 32 11.77 -14.39 4.37
C CYS A 32 11.66 -15.79 3.77
N ARG A 33 11.72 -16.85 4.59
CA ARG A 33 11.58 -18.23 4.12
C ARG A 33 10.22 -18.49 3.48
N VAL A 34 9.13 -18.11 4.14
CA VAL A 34 7.77 -18.22 3.57
C VAL A 34 7.67 -17.47 2.24
N LEU A 35 8.22 -16.25 2.18
CA LEU A 35 8.22 -15.47 0.94
C LEU A 35 9.00 -16.15 -0.18
N THR A 36 10.24 -16.57 0.08
CA THR A 36 11.17 -17.05 -0.97
C THR A 36 10.96 -18.50 -1.36
N GLU A 37 10.54 -19.36 -0.44
CA GLU A 37 10.41 -20.80 -0.67
C GLU A 37 8.98 -21.21 -1.05
N GLU A 38 7.97 -20.46 -0.61
CA GLU A 38 6.56 -20.83 -0.82
C GLU A 38 5.86 -19.83 -1.74
N LEU A 39 5.80 -18.55 -1.37
CA LEU A 39 4.90 -17.60 -2.01
C LEU A 39 5.39 -17.12 -3.38
N LEU A 40 6.66 -16.69 -3.48
CA LEU A 40 7.23 -16.24 -4.76
C LEU A 40 7.27 -17.35 -5.82
N PRO A 41 7.76 -18.58 -5.52
CA PRO A 41 7.74 -19.67 -6.50
C PRO A 41 6.32 -20.06 -6.91
N SER A 42 5.35 -19.99 -5.99
CA SER A 42 3.94 -20.28 -6.30
C SER A 42 3.33 -19.23 -7.25
N ALA A 43 3.70 -17.96 -7.10
CA ALA A 43 3.21 -16.88 -7.96
C ALA A 43 3.94 -16.86 -9.33
N VAL A 44 5.26 -17.04 -9.32
CA VAL A 44 6.12 -17.03 -10.51
C VAL A 44 7.19 -18.11 -10.35
N PRO A 45 7.07 -19.26 -11.05
CA PRO A 45 7.93 -20.44 -10.83
C PRO A 45 9.44 -20.20 -10.93
N LYS A 46 9.89 -19.22 -11.72
CA LYS A 46 11.32 -18.88 -11.87
C LYS A 46 11.96 -18.36 -10.58
N PHE A 47 11.18 -17.91 -9.58
CA PHE A 47 11.75 -17.54 -8.28
C PHE A 47 12.28 -18.74 -7.50
N ALA A 48 11.91 -19.97 -7.85
CA ALA A 48 12.48 -21.17 -7.23
C ALA A 48 14.01 -21.25 -7.39
N ASP A 49 14.56 -20.65 -8.46
CA ASP A 49 15.99 -20.62 -8.74
C ASP A 49 16.70 -19.41 -8.08
N ALA A 50 15.95 -18.49 -7.48
CA ALA A 50 16.50 -17.26 -6.89
C ALA A 50 17.13 -17.52 -5.52
N LYS A 51 18.27 -16.86 -5.26
CA LYS A 51 18.93 -16.88 -3.95
C LYS A 51 18.72 -15.56 -3.24
N LEU A 52 18.20 -15.60 -2.02
CA LEU A 52 18.17 -14.43 -1.14
C LEU A 52 19.59 -14.06 -0.72
N VAL A 53 19.99 -12.82 -1.00
CA VAL A 53 21.33 -12.30 -0.68
C VAL A 53 21.32 -11.21 0.38
N ASP A 54 20.20 -10.49 0.50
CA ASP A 54 19.96 -9.44 1.49
C ASP A 54 18.44 -9.30 1.69
N SER A 55 18.02 -8.84 2.86
CA SER A 55 16.61 -8.62 3.17
C SER A 55 16.39 -7.54 4.22
N TRP A 56 15.21 -6.92 4.15
CA TRP A 56 14.72 -6.02 5.18
C TRP A 56 13.23 -6.28 5.38
N VAL A 57 12.80 -6.46 6.64
CA VAL A 57 11.41 -6.73 6.98
C VAL A 57 10.84 -5.59 7.82
N GLY A 58 9.86 -4.88 7.26
CA GLY A 58 9.09 -3.85 7.97
C GLY A 58 7.80 -4.43 8.53
N ARG A 59 7.52 -4.20 9.82
CA ARG A 59 6.23 -4.53 10.45
C ARG A 59 5.49 -3.25 10.81
N TYR A 60 4.25 -3.18 10.36
CA TYR A 60 3.44 -1.98 10.50
C TYR A 60 2.06 -2.34 11.09
N PRO A 61 1.99 -2.71 12.38
CA PRO A 61 0.72 -3.07 13.00
C PRO A 61 -0.22 -1.86 13.02
N GLY A 62 -1.44 -2.05 12.53
CA GLY A 62 -2.50 -1.03 12.56
C GLY A 62 -2.29 0.16 11.60
N THR A 63 -1.33 0.09 10.68
CA THR A 63 -1.07 1.19 9.73
C THR A 63 -1.98 1.20 8.52
N VAL A 64 -2.54 0.04 8.16
CA VAL A 64 -3.55 -0.05 7.12
C VAL A 64 -4.93 0.12 7.74
N SER A 65 -5.69 1.09 7.23
CA SER A 65 -7.09 1.26 7.57
C SER A 65 -7.83 -0.05 7.27
N TRP A 66 -8.55 -0.58 8.26
CA TRP A 66 -9.29 -1.84 8.14
C TRP A 66 -10.40 -1.73 7.10
N PHE A 67 -10.12 -2.09 5.85
CA PHE A 67 -11.14 -2.21 4.81
C PHE A 67 -11.73 -3.61 4.80
N SER A 68 -12.54 -3.91 5.80
CA SER A 68 -13.41 -5.08 5.72
C SER A 68 -14.40 -4.90 4.55
N PRO A 69 -14.81 -5.99 3.87
CA PRO A 69 -15.90 -5.94 2.91
C PRO A 69 -17.11 -5.19 3.49
N GLY A 70 -17.65 -4.22 2.75
CA GLY A 70 -18.77 -3.37 3.19
C GLY A 70 -18.38 -2.09 3.96
N SER A 71 -17.09 -1.86 4.25
CA SER A 71 -16.64 -0.64 4.94
C SER A 71 -16.74 0.65 4.10
N TYR A 72 -17.03 0.56 2.80
CA TYR A 72 -17.03 1.72 1.90
C TYR A 72 -17.99 2.83 2.37
N ASP A 73 -19.23 2.49 2.73
CA ASP A 73 -20.23 3.48 3.15
C ASP A 73 -19.88 4.15 4.49
N ARG A 74 -18.98 3.54 5.26
CA ARG A 74 -18.48 4.08 6.54
C ARG A 74 -17.33 5.06 6.34
N ARG A 75 -16.75 5.15 5.15
CA ARG A 75 -15.67 6.09 4.85
C ARG A 75 -16.20 7.53 4.82
N PRO A 76 -15.43 8.52 5.29
CA PRO A 76 -15.86 9.91 5.24
C PRO A 76 -15.98 10.39 3.78
N PRO A 77 -17.02 11.17 3.43
CA PRO A 77 -17.07 11.87 2.15
C PRO A 77 -16.12 13.08 2.18
N LEU A 78 -15.65 13.51 1.01
CA LEU A 78 -14.76 14.67 0.87
C LEU A 78 -15.34 15.93 1.52
N GLU A 79 -16.65 16.14 1.36
CA GLU A 79 -17.36 17.30 1.91
C GLU A 79 -17.68 17.18 3.43
N GLY A 80 -17.22 16.13 4.11
CA GLY A 80 -17.46 15.93 5.54
C GLY A 80 -18.95 15.83 5.88
N ALA A 81 -19.45 16.77 6.68
CA ALA A 81 -20.89 16.88 7.00
C ALA A 81 -21.68 17.74 5.99
N GLY A 82 -21.04 18.21 4.92
CA GLY A 82 -21.59 19.12 3.92
C GLY A 82 -21.28 20.59 4.20
N ASN A 83 -21.33 21.43 3.16
CA ASN A 83 -20.98 22.85 3.22
C ASN A 83 -21.87 23.66 4.17
N ASP A 84 -23.15 23.26 4.29
CA ASP A 84 -24.11 23.94 5.16
C ASP A 84 -23.83 23.71 6.65
N VAL A 85 -23.10 22.65 7.00
CA VAL A 85 -22.82 22.25 8.38
C VAL A 85 -21.38 22.57 8.76
N LEU A 86 -20.43 22.23 7.89
CA LEU A 86 -18.99 22.42 8.09
C LEU A 86 -18.37 23.04 6.82
N PRO A 87 -18.58 24.34 6.57
CA PRO A 87 -18.13 24.98 5.32
C PRO A 87 -16.61 24.96 5.16
N ASN A 88 -15.87 25.01 6.27
CA ASN A 88 -14.42 25.16 6.34
C ASN A 88 -13.69 23.87 6.76
N VAL A 89 -14.35 22.71 6.71
CA VAL A 89 -13.73 21.41 7.03
C VAL A 89 -14.00 20.42 5.90
N LYS A 90 -12.93 19.88 5.32
CA LYS A 90 -12.97 18.83 4.28
C LYS A 90 -12.15 17.63 4.70
N CYS A 91 -12.54 16.47 4.20
CA CYS A 91 -11.80 15.23 4.39
C CYS A 91 -10.91 14.99 3.17
N ALA A 92 -9.64 14.63 3.42
CA ALA A 92 -8.69 14.21 2.40
C ALA A 92 -7.96 12.94 2.84
N GLY A 93 -7.41 12.20 1.89
CA GLY A 93 -6.73 10.93 2.09
C GLY A 93 -7.23 9.83 1.15
N ASP A 94 -6.42 8.78 1.01
CA ASP A 94 -6.68 7.61 0.16
C ASP A 94 -7.97 6.83 0.53
N TRP A 95 -8.49 7.03 1.72
CA TRP A 95 -9.70 6.39 2.23
C TRP A 95 -10.97 7.25 2.15
N VAL A 96 -10.88 8.48 1.63
CA VAL A 96 -12.04 9.39 1.48
C VAL A 96 -12.88 9.01 0.26
N ARG A 97 -14.21 9.17 0.36
CA ARG A 97 -15.14 9.07 -0.79
C ARG A 97 -15.24 10.42 -1.49
N MET A 98 -14.78 10.49 -2.73
CA MET A 98 -14.76 11.73 -3.53
C MET A 98 -15.99 11.89 -4.45
N GLY A 99 -16.93 10.95 -4.41
CA GLY A 99 -18.18 11.04 -5.18
C GLY A 99 -17.94 11.05 -6.69
N GLU A 100 -18.40 12.10 -7.38
CA GLU A 100 -18.18 12.27 -8.82
C GLU A 100 -16.74 12.66 -9.17
N ARG A 101 -15.96 13.14 -8.19
CA ARG A 101 -14.54 13.52 -8.36
C ARG A 101 -13.60 12.31 -8.21
N GLU A 102 -14.15 11.11 -8.16
CA GLU A 102 -13.38 9.87 -8.13
C GLU A 102 -12.60 9.66 -9.43
N HIS A 103 -11.29 9.46 -9.32
CA HIS A 103 -10.40 9.23 -10.44
C HIS A 103 -9.38 8.13 -10.11
N GLY A 104 -8.92 7.41 -11.14
CA GLY A 104 -7.86 6.40 -10.99
C GLY A 104 -8.25 5.20 -10.13
N ALA A 105 -7.29 4.69 -9.36
CA ALA A 105 -7.49 3.54 -8.50
C ALA A 105 -8.46 3.85 -7.35
N LYS A 106 -9.43 2.96 -7.12
CA LYS A 106 -10.41 3.03 -6.01
C LYS A 106 -9.85 2.49 -4.67
N GLY A 107 -8.56 2.17 -4.65
CA GLY A 107 -7.84 1.56 -3.53
C GLY A 107 -6.85 2.54 -2.89
N LEU A 108 -6.05 2.00 -1.96
CA LEU A 108 -4.99 2.73 -1.28
C LEU A 108 -3.82 2.97 -2.23
N CYS A 109 -3.77 4.16 -2.83
CA CYS A 109 -2.61 4.59 -3.58
C CYS A 109 -2.24 6.02 -3.19
N GLN A 110 -0.94 6.31 -3.26
CA GLN A 110 -0.38 7.62 -2.98
C GLN A 110 -1.00 8.70 -3.89
N GLU A 111 -1.25 8.35 -5.14
CA GLU A 111 -1.93 9.23 -6.10
C GLU A 111 -3.32 9.68 -5.60
N ARG A 112 -4.11 8.75 -5.07
CA ARG A 112 -5.45 9.07 -4.54
C ARG A 112 -5.37 9.96 -3.32
N ALA A 113 -4.44 9.71 -2.41
CA ALA A 113 -4.20 10.59 -1.26
C ALA A 113 -3.85 12.02 -1.73
N TYR A 114 -3.02 12.13 -2.77
CA TYR A 114 -2.65 13.41 -3.36
C TYR A 114 -3.84 14.12 -4.03
N VAL A 115 -4.57 13.43 -4.91
CA VAL A 115 -5.73 14.00 -5.62
C VAL A 115 -6.83 14.42 -4.66
N SER A 116 -7.18 13.58 -3.68
CA SER A 116 -8.18 13.94 -2.67
C SER A 116 -7.80 15.18 -1.86
N GLY A 117 -6.51 15.39 -1.60
CA GLY A 117 -6.00 16.61 -0.97
C GLY A 117 -6.23 17.85 -1.83
N MET A 118 -5.95 17.76 -3.13
CA MET A 118 -6.21 18.86 -4.06
C MET A 118 -7.71 19.17 -4.17
N GLU A 119 -8.56 18.15 -4.31
CA GLU A 119 -10.00 18.32 -4.41
C GLU A 119 -10.62 18.91 -3.13
N ALA A 120 -10.13 18.50 -1.96
CA ALA A 120 -10.51 19.08 -0.68
C ALA A 120 -10.07 20.55 -0.58
N ALA A 121 -8.85 20.88 -1.02
CA ALA A 121 -8.37 22.26 -1.02
C ALA A 121 -9.18 23.15 -1.97
N ASN A 122 -9.49 22.67 -3.19
CA ASN A 122 -10.33 23.40 -4.14
C ASN A 122 -11.72 23.67 -3.56
N SER A 123 -12.35 22.67 -2.93
CA SER A 123 -13.66 22.81 -2.27
C SER A 123 -13.68 23.83 -1.11
N LEU A 124 -12.53 24.10 -0.48
CA LEU A 124 -12.43 25.15 0.55
C LEU A 124 -12.34 26.57 -0.02
N MET A 125 -11.98 26.70 -1.29
CA MET A 125 -11.71 28.00 -1.94
C MET A 125 -12.91 28.50 -2.76
N GLU A 126 -13.87 27.64 -3.06
CA GLU A 126 -15.15 27.95 -3.71
C GLU A 126 -16.19 28.46 -2.71
#